data_AF-A0A5K1FXF5-F1
#
_entry.id   AF-A0A5K1FXF5-F1
#
_cell.length_a   1.000
_cell.length_b   1.000
_cell.length_c   1.000
_cell.angle_alpha   90.00
_cell.angle_beta   90.00
_cell.angle_gamma   90.00
#
_symmetry.space_group_name_H-M   'P 1'
#
loop_
_entity.id
_entity.type
_entity.pdbx_description
1 polymer ?
#
loop_
_entity_poly.entity_id
_entity_poly.type
_entity_poly.pdbx_seq_one_letter_code
_entity_poly.pdbx_strand_id
1 'polypeptide(L)' 'LVSWEEGGYTVSDKPMPRGEIVIGGPSVTQGYYKNEAKTDEVYK' A
#
# COMPACT_ATOMS: atom_id res chain seq x y z
N LEU A 1 -4.18 4.07 5.49
CA LEU A 1 -5.22 3.59 4.55
C LEU A 1 -5.21 4.53 3.34
N VAL A 2 -5.22 3.99 2.13
CA VAL A 2 -5.25 4.77 0.88
C VAL A 2 -6.42 4.25 0.03
N SER A 3 -7.11 5.13 -0.68
CA SER A 3 -8.19 4.70 -1.58
C SER A 3 -7.62 3.76 -2.64
N TRP A 4 -8.31 2.64 -2.87
CA TRP A 4 -7.97 1.68 -3.91
C TRP A 4 -9.06 1.75 -4.99
N GLU A 5 -8.83 2.65 -5.94
CA GLU A 5 -9.80 2.99 -7.00
C GLU A 5 -10.12 1.78 -7.89
N GLU A 6 -9.12 0.96 -8.24
CA GLU A 6 -9.34 -0.26 -9.04
C GLU A 6 -10.24 -1.28 -8.34
N GLY A 7 -10.18 -1.34 -7.01
CA GLY A 7 -11.05 -2.17 -6.18
C GLY A 7 -12.39 -1.50 -5.81
N GLY A 8 -12.59 -0.24 -6.20
CA GLY A 8 -13.78 0.54 -5.84
C GLY A 8 -13.90 0.82 -4.33
N TYR A 9 -12.79 0.84 -3.60
CA TYR A 9 -12.77 1.08 -2.16
C TYR A 9 -12.18 2.45 -1.85
N THR A 10 -12.97 3.28 -1.17
CA THR A 10 -12.52 4.63 -0.80
C THR A 10 -12.39 4.78 0.70
N VAL A 11 -11.44 5.61 1.13
CA VAL A 11 -11.26 5.95 2.55
C VAL A 11 -12.46 6.71 3.13
N SER A 12 -13.38 7.17 2.27
CA SER A 12 -14.64 7.81 2.64
C SER A 12 -15.84 6.86 2.71
N ASP A 13 -15.64 5.56 2.44
CA ASP A 13 -16.72 4.57 2.51
C ASP A 13 -17.38 4.52 3.89
N LYS A 14 -18.68 4.26 3.92
CA LYS A 14 -19.50 4.13 5.12
C LYS A 14 -20.16 2.74 5.18
N PRO A 15 -20.39 2.17 6.38
CA PRO A 15 -20.17 2.76 7.71
C PRO A 15 -18.71 2.79 8.15
N MET A 16 -17.84 2.03 7.49
CA MET A 16 -16.42 1.92 7.81
C MET A 16 -15.58 2.26 6.57
N PRO A 17 -14.48 3.01 6.74
CA PRO A 17 -13.58 3.34 5.64
C PRO A 17 -12.90 2.08 5.10
N ARG A 18 -12.75 1.98 3.77
CA ARG A 18 -12.09 0.86 3.09
C ARG A 18 -10.97 1.38 2.19
N GLY A 19 -10.07 0.50 1.79
CA GLY A 19 -8.95 0.86 0.93
C GLY A 19 -7.75 -0.05 1.16
N GLU A 20 -6.64 0.31 0.53
CA GLU A 20 -5.36 -0.36 0.70
C GLU A 20 -4.74 -0.01 2.06
N ILE A 21 -4.28 -1.04 2.77
CA ILE A 21 -3.54 -0.87 4.02
C ILE A 21 -2.06 -0.67 3.68
N VAL A 22 -1.51 0.48 4.08
CA VAL A 22 -0.08 0.77 3.97
C VAL A 22 0.53 0.66 5.37
N ILE A 23 1.57 -0.17 5.51
CA ILE A 23 2.27 -0.41 6.78
C ILE A 23 3.74 0.00 6.60
N GLY A 24 4.27 0.72 7.58
CA GLY A 24 5.68 1.06 7.69
C GLY A 24 6.24 0.67 9.06
N GLY A 25 7.55 0.50 9.16
CA GLY A 25 8.23 0.26 10.43
C GLY A 25 9.49 -0.61 10.29
N PRO A 26 10.24 -0.83 11.38
CA PRO A 26 11.52 -1.56 11.35
C PRO A 26 11.42 -3.01 10.85
N SER A 27 10.23 -3.61 10.95
CA SER A 27 9.96 -4.98 10.50
C SER A 27 9.57 -5.08 9.02
N VAL A 28 9.42 -3.94 8.32
CA VAL A 28 9.18 -3.93 6.87
C VAL A 28 10.52 -4.12 6.16
N THR A 29 10.54 -4.97 5.13
CA THR A 29 11.73 -5.22 4.31
C THR A 29 12.20 -3.94 3.61
N GLN A 30 13.49 -3.84 3.26
CA GLN A 30 14.00 -2.67 2.52
C GLN A 30 13.68 -2.71 1.03
N GLY A 31 13.36 -3.89 0.48
CA GLY A 31 13.16 -4.07 -0.95
C GLY A 31 13.37 -5.50 -1.38
N TYR A 32 13.33 -5.70 -2.69
CA TYR A 32 13.65 -6.97 -3.34
C TYR A 32 15.14 -7.05 -3.65
N TYR A 33 15.76 -8.20 -3.34
CA TYR A 33 17.17 -8.43 -3.63
C TYR A 33 17.46 -8.34 -5.14
N LYS A 34 18.41 -7.48 -5.53
CA LYS A 34 18.81 -7.22 -6.92
C LYS A 34 17.67 -6.81 -7.85
N ASN A 35 16.60 -6.23 -7.31
CA ASN A 35 15.48 -5.74 -8.10
C ASN A 35 15.02 -4.38 -7.58
N GLU A 36 15.85 -3.37 -7.82
CA GLU A 36 15.60 -1.98 -7.45
C GLU A 36 14.34 -1.46 -8.16
N ALA A 37 14.17 -1.75 -9.45
CA ALA A 37 12.98 -1.35 -10.21
C ALA A 37 11.67 -1.81 -9.55
N LYS A 38 11.59 -3.08 -9.12
CA LYS A 38 10.38 -3.58 -8.43
C LYS A 38 10.26 -3.04 -7.01
N THR A 39 11.37 -2.72 -6.36
CA THR A 39 11.37 -2.08 -5.03
C THR A 39 10.77 -0.68 -5.15
N ASP A 40 11.26 0.13 -6.08
CA ASP A 40 10.75 1.48 -6.28
C ASP A 40 9.30 1.50 -6.78
N GLU A 41 8.85 0.44 -7.47
CA GLU A 41 7.46 0.30 -7.93
C GLU A 41 6.47 0.06 -6.76
N VAL A 42 6.84 -0.77 -5.78
CA VAL A 42 5.87 -1.24 -4.75
C VAL A 42 6.02 -0.55 -3.39
N TYR A 43 7.15 0.08 -3.11
CA TYR A 43 7.36 0.84 -1.87
C TYR A 43 6.90 2.29 -2.08
N LYS A 44 6.14 2.82 -1.12
CA LYS A 44 5.60 4.19 -1.13
C LYS A 44 6.38 5.11 -0.21
#